data_AF-A0A4D6MEB8-F1
#
_entry.id   AF-A0A4D6MEB8-F1
#
_cell.length_a   1.000
_cell.length_b   1.000
_cell.length_c   1.000
_cell.angle_alpha   90.00
_cell.angle_beta   90.00
_cell.angle_gamma   90.00
#
_symmetry.space_group_name_H-M   'P 1'
#
loop_
_entity.id
_entity.type
_entity.pdbx_description
1 polymer ?
#
loop_
_entity_poly.entity_id
_entity_poly.type
_entity_poly.pdbx_seq_one_letter_code
_entity_poly.pdbx_strand_id
1 'polypeptide(L)'
;MLRIYTLIWIHKFDDQSVVLKVLSSSRFLSYQLKEFLRAKMESDALTWGDKLVLRGLSFYGFHGAKPEERKLGQKFVVDIDAWMDLAAAGKTDHLSDTVSYTTIYDIAKEVLEGSPHNLLESVAQKIAIATMTNHKEILAVRVKVGKPHVAVRGPVEYLGVEIYRRRSDLSA
;
A
#
# COMPACT_ATOMS: atom_id res chain seq x y z
N MET A 1 13.26 -23.62 -35.64
CA MET A 1 12.51 -22.43 -35.19
C MET A 1 11.20 -22.89 -34.56
N LEU A 2 11.18 -23.18 -33.25
CA LEU A 2 9.95 -23.60 -32.55
C LEU A 2 9.28 -22.37 -31.94
N ARG A 3 8.08 -22.04 -32.43
CA ARG A 3 7.19 -21.06 -31.78
C ARG A 3 6.53 -21.74 -30.57
N ILE A 4 6.77 -21.20 -29.37
CA ILE A 4 6.09 -21.62 -28.15
C ILE A 4 4.77 -20.83 -28.11
N TYR A 5 3.64 -21.50 -28.25
CA TYR A 5 2.33 -20.90 -28.01
C TYR A 5 1.96 -21.12 -26.53
N THR A 6 1.84 -20.05 -25.77
CA THR A 6 1.27 -20.08 -24.42
C THR A 6 -0.23 -19.87 -24.54
N LEU A 7 -1.04 -20.94 -24.45
CA LEU A 7 -2.48 -20.82 -24.28
C LEU A 7 -2.81 -20.77 -22.79
N ILE A 8 -3.54 -19.74 -22.36
CA ILE A 8 -4.10 -19.61 -21.01
C ILE A 8 -5.60 -19.91 -21.10
N TRP A 9 -6.06 -20.94 -20.40
CA TRP A 9 -7.49 -21.22 -20.20
C TRP A 9 -7.83 -20.92 -18.74
N ILE A 10 -8.82 -20.05 -18.52
CA ILE A 10 -9.34 -19.73 -17.19
C ILE A 10 -10.70 -20.43 -17.07
N HIS A 11 -10.78 -21.50 -16.27
CA HIS A 11 -12.07 -22.05 -15.87
C HIS A 11 -12.55 -21.30 -14.63
N LYS A 12 -13.70 -20.64 -14.75
CA LYS A 12 -14.44 -20.11 -13.59
C LYS A 12 -15.25 -21.28 -13.02
N PHE A 13 -14.77 -21.86 -11.92
CA PHE A 13 -15.55 -22.75 -11.08
C PHE A 13 -15.89 -21.97 -9.81
N ASP A 14 -17.16 -22.05 -9.40
CA ASP A 14 -17.62 -21.47 -8.15
C ASP A 14 -16.80 -21.97 -6.96
N ASP A 15 -16.59 -21.06 -6.02
CA ASP A 15 -15.88 -21.19 -4.74
C ASP A 15 -14.35 -20.95 -4.74
N GLN A 16 -14.01 -19.68 -4.45
CA GLN A 16 -12.78 -19.11 -3.85
C GLN A 16 -11.37 -19.61 -4.24
N SER A 17 -11.21 -20.41 -5.29
CA SER A 17 -9.88 -20.87 -5.73
C SER A 17 -9.75 -20.90 -7.26
N VAL A 18 -8.99 -19.94 -7.80
CA VAL A 18 -8.59 -19.94 -9.22
C VAL A 18 -7.39 -20.85 -9.37
N VAL A 19 -7.58 -22.05 -9.95
CA VAL A 19 -6.47 -22.96 -10.26
C VAL A 19 -5.94 -22.65 -11.67
N LEU A 20 -4.80 -21.97 -11.75
CA LEU A 20 -4.08 -21.72 -13.01
C LEU A 20 -3.27 -22.95 -13.44
N LYS A 21 -3.71 -23.63 -14.50
CA LYS A 21 -2.97 -24.75 -15.10
C LYS A 21 -2.10 -24.24 -16.26
N VAL A 22 -0.85 -23.89 -15.95
CA VAL A 22 0.16 -23.49 -16.95
C VAL A 22 0.81 -24.74 -17.55
N LEU A 23 0.60 -24.98 -18.85
CA LEU A 23 1.28 -26.03 -19.61
C LEU A 23 2.48 -25.42 -20.35
N SER A 24 3.67 -25.52 -19.74
CA SER A 24 4.95 -25.20 -20.39
C SER A 24 5.81 -26.46 -20.44
N SER A 25 6.42 -26.73 -21.59
CA SER A 25 7.36 -27.86 -21.79
C SER A 25 8.67 -27.69 -21.03
N SER A 26 8.99 -26.47 -20.60
CA SER A 26 10.06 -26.19 -19.64
C SER A 26 9.48 -26.04 -18.23
N ARG A 27 9.92 -26.90 -17.30
CA ARG A 27 9.57 -26.78 -15.86
C ARG A 27 9.95 -25.40 -15.33
N PHE A 28 11.09 -24.86 -15.73
CA PHE A 28 11.60 -23.57 -15.27
C PHE A 28 10.69 -22.39 -15.68
N LEU A 29 10.29 -22.31 -16.96
CA LEU A 29 9.33 -21.28 -17.40
C LEU A 29 7.96 -21.43 -16.75
N SER A 30 7.54 -22.67 -16.45
CA SER A 30 6.26 -22.93 -15.78
C SER A 30 6.21 -22.37 -14.35
N TYR A 31 7.34 -22.41 -13.62
CA TYR A 31 7.43 -21.86 -12.27
C TYR A 31 7.48 -20.33 -12.28
N GLN A 32 8.35 -19.73 -13.11
CA GLN A 32 8.46 -18.27 -13.20
C GLN A 32 7.13 -17.63 -13.63
N LEU A 33 6.41 -18.24 -14.57
CA LEU A 33 5.12 -17.74 -15.01
C LEU A 33 4.02 -17.94 -13.95
N LYS A 34 4.05 -19.03 -13.17
CA LYS A 34 3.13 -19.21 -12.04
C LYS A 34 3.37 -18.20 -10.92
N GLU A 35 4.63 -17.93 -10.57
CA GLU A 35 4.96 -16.91 -9.58
C GLU A 35 4.56 -15.51 -10.06
N PHE A 36 4.80 -15.20 -11.34
CA PHE A 36 4.35 -13.95 -11.95
C PHE A 36 2.82 -13.82 -11.94
N LEU A 37 2.09 -14.87 -12.34
CA LEU A 37 0.63 -14.86 -12.33
C LEU A 37 0.05 -14.82 -10.93
N ARG A 38 0.66 -15.50 -9.94
CA ARG A 38 0.27 -15.41 -8.53
C ARG A 38 0.48 -14.00 -7.99
N ALA A 39 1.65 -13.41 -8.20
CA ALA A 39 1.94 -12.04 -7.77
C ALA A 39 1.00 -11.04 -8.45
N LYS A 40 0.70 -11.23 -9.74
CA LYS A 40 -0.27 -10.42 -10.47
C LYS A 40 -1.70 -10.61 -9.95
N MET A 41 -2.12 -11.83 -9.66
CA MET A 41 -3.44 -12.12 -9.09
C MET A 41 -3.60 -11.64 -7.65
N GLU A 42 -2.56 -11.71 -6.82
CA GLU A 42 -2.56 -11.13 -5.46
C GLU A 42 -2.59 -9.60 -5.51
N SER A 43 -1.83 -8.99 -6.43
CA SER A 43 -1.90 -7.57 -6.74
C SER A 43 -3.30 -7.16 -7.20
N ASP A 44 -3.89 -7.91 -8.12
CA ASP A 44 -5.21 -7.63 -8.71
C ASP A 44 -6.33 -7.86 -7.67
N ALA A 45 -6.28 -8.92 -6.87
CA ALA A 45 -7.25 -9.17 -5.80
C ALA A 45 -7.24 -8.05 -4.73
N LEU A 46 -6.08 -7.45 -4.48
CA LEU A 46 -5.97 -6.26 -3.64
C LEU A 46 -6.45 -4.98 -4.32
N THR A 47 -6.43 -4.90 -5.65
CA THR A 47 -7.12 -3.81 -6.35
C THR A 47 -8.65 -3.93 -6.34
N TRP A 48 -9.21 -5.08 -5.92
CA TRP A 48 -10.66 -5.36 -5.96
C TRP A 48 -11.39 -5.46 -4.61
N GLY A 49 -10.70 -5.29 -3.47
CA GLY A 49 -11.31 -5.29 -2.13
C GLY A 49 -11.74 -3.90 -1.63
N ASP A 50 -12.68 -3.88 -0.68
CA ASP A 50 -13.10 -2.67 0.03
C ASP A 50 -11.93 -1.99 0.76
N LYS A 51 -11.98 -0.66 0.86
CA LYS A 51 -10.95 0.12 1.56
C LYS A 51 -11.44 1.44 2.10
N LEU A 52 -10.81 1.88 3.18
CA LEU A 52 -10.86 3.25 3.66
C LEU A 52 -9.85 4.10 2.89
N VAL A 53 -10.27 5.31 2.50
CA VAL A 53 -9.51 6.19 1.60
C VAL A 53 -9.23 7.52 2.28
N LEU A 54 -7.95 7.84 2.46
CA LEU A 54 -7.50 9.15 2.92
C LEU A 54 -6.62 9.77 1.83
N ARG A 55 -6.88 11.03 1.47
CA ARG A 55 -6.23 11.72 0.35
C ARG A 55 -5.78 13.11 0.72
N GLY A 56 -4.61 13.49 0.23
CA GLY A 56 -4.09 14.85 0.33
C GLY A 56 -3.88 15.33 1.76
N LEU A 57 -3.61 14.43 2.71
CA LEU A 57 -3.35 14.82 4.09
C LEU A 57 -2.07 15.64 4.12
N SER A 58 -2.10 16.84 4.70
CA SER A 58 -0.96 17.75 4.70
C SER A 58 -0.48 18.01 6.12
N PHE A 59 0.77 17.69 6.39
CA PHE A 59 1.41 17.87 7.70
C PHE A 59 2.73 18.64 7.58
N TYR A 60 3.14 19.34 8.62
CA TYR A 60 4.45 19.97 8.69
C TYR A 60 5.39 19.11 9.52
N GLY A 61 6.55 18.77 8.98
CA GLY A 61 7.50 17.89 9.64
C GLY A 61 8.95 18.29 9.38
N PHE A 62 9.86 17.64 10.09
CA PHE A 62 11.29 17.92 10.04
C PHE A 62 12.08 16.74 9.47
N HIS A 63 11.46 15.94 8.59
CA HIS A 63 12.11 14.81 7.94
C HIS A 63 12.98 15.23 6.76
N GLY A 64 14.08 14.51 6.55
CA GLY A 64 15.01 14.75 5.46
C GLY A 64 16.43 14.33 5.80
N ALA A 65 17.18 13.96 4.76
CA ALA A 65 18.57 13.56 4.91
C ALA A 65 19.49 14.79 5.05
N LYS A 66 19.06 15.95 4.52
CA LYS A 66 19.85 17.18 4.58
C LYS A 66 19.63 17.90 5.93
N PRO A 67 20.69 18.40 6.58
CA PRO A 67 20.57 19.15 7.83
C PRO A 67 19.60 20.34 7.74
N GLU A 68 19.56 21.01 6.59
CA GLU A 68 18.68 22.16 6.36
C GLU A 68 17.20 21.76 6.37
N GLU A 69 16.86 20.59 5.81
CA GLU A 69 15.49 20.05 5.85
C GLU A 69 15.06 19.79 7.29
N ARG A 70 15.97 19.26 8.12
CA ARG A 70 15.70 18.95 9.54
C ARG A 70 15.62 20.19 10.42
N LYS A 71 16.25 21.29 10.01
CA LYS A 71 16.24 22.56 10.74
C LYS A 71 15.02 23.42 10.38
N LEU A 72 14.74 23.56 9.09
CA LEU A 72 13.66 24.43 8.60
C LEU A 72 12.32 23.71 8.63
N GLY A 73 12.30 22.40 8.37
CA GLY A 73 11.09 21.64 8.13
C GLY A 73 10.46 21.95 6.77
N GLN A 74 9.43 21.18 6.43
CA GLN A 74 8.63 21.40 5.22
C GLN A 74 7.28 20.70 5.35
N LYS A 75 6.37 21.00 4.41
CA LYS A 75 5.12 20.25 4.25
C LYS A 75 5.38 18.88 3.66
N PHE A 76 4.60 17.90 4.08
CA PHE A 76 4.49 16.57 3.50
C PHE A 76 3.03 16.31 3.15
N VAL A 77 2.79 15.70 1.99
CA VAL A 77 1.46 15.28 1.55
C VAL A 77 1.38 13.77 1.60
N VAL A 78 0.32 13.23 2.19
CA VAL A 78 0.15 11.80 2.42
C VAL A 78 -1.19 11.32 1.87
N ASP A 79 -1.16 10.22 1.10
CA ASP A 79 -2.33 9.43 0.75
C ASP A 79 -2.24 8.06 1.44
N ILE A 80 -3.37 7.57 1.95
CA ILE A 80 -3.46 6.26 2.59
C ILE A 80 -4.67 5.51 2.02
N ASP A 81 -4.43 4.27 1.62
CA ASP A 81 -5.47 3.27 1.42
C ASP A 81 -5.31 2.18 2.46
N ALA A 82 -6.39 1.86 3.19
CA ALA A 82 -6.43 0.80 4.19
C ALA A 82 -7.50 -0.22 3.81
N TRP A 83 -7.09 -1.42 3.41
CA TRP A 83 -7.98 -2.48 2.97
C TRP A 83 -8.52 -3.28 4.14
N MET A 84 -9.86 -3.36 4.22
CA MET A 84 -10.62 -4.17 5.17
C MET A 84 -12.01 -4.43 4.59
N ASP A 85 -12.70 -5.46 5.08
CA ASP A 85 -14.11 -5.70 4.74
C ASP A 85 -15.00 -4.60 5.35
N LEU A 86 -15.79 -3.91 4.50
CA LEU A 86 -16.72 -2.86 4.93
C LEU A 86 -18.18 -3.31 4.87
N ALA A 87 -18.46 -4.56 4.48
CA ALA A 87 -19.81 -5.06 4.28
C ALA A 87 -20.63 -5.13 5.58
N ALA A 88 -19.99 -5.37 6.73
CA ALA A 88 -20.68 -5.37 8.03
C ALA A 88 -21.19 -3.97 8.38
N ALA A 89 -20.30 -2.98 8.41
CA ALA A 89 -20.67 -1.58 8.66
C ALA A 89 -21.69 -1.03 7.64
N GLY A 90 -21.57 -1.42 6.37
CA GLY A 90 -22.56 -1.03 5.35
C GLY A 90 -23.97 -1.59 5.56
N LYS A 91 -24.11 -2.69 6.33
CA LYS A 91 -25.41 -3.28 6.69
C LYS A 91 -25.95 -2.76 8.02
N THR A 92 -25.07 -2.54 8.98
CA THR A 92 -25.45 -2.20 10.36
C THR A 92 -25.52 -0.70 10.60
N ASP A 93 -24.81 0.10 9.81
CA ASP A 93 -24.64 1.54 10.01
C ASP A 93 -24.08 1.88 11.42
N HIS A 94 -23.18 1.03 11.93
CA HIS A 94 -22.54 1.20 13.22
C HIS A 94 -21.02 1.39 13.08
N LEU A 95 -20.50 2.46 13.70
CA LEU A 95 -19.07 2.79 13.66
C LEU A 95 -18.20 1.69 14.30
N SER A 96 -18.74 0.90 15.23
CA SER A 96 -18.05 -0.23 15.85
C SER A 96 -17.71 -1.37 14.88
N ASP A 97 -18.39 -1.43 13.73
CA ASP A 97 -18.20 -2.48 12.74
C ASP A 97 -17.20 -2.07 11.64
N THR A 98 -16.51 -0.95 11.83
CA THR A 98 -15.45 -0.45 10.95
C THR A 98 -14.33 0.22 11.73
N VAL A 99 -13.26 0.59 11.04
CA VAL A 99 -12.21 1.45 11.60
C VAL A 99 -12.52 2.89 11.25
N SER A 100 -12.49 3.77 12.25
CA SER A 100 -12.61 5.21 11.98
C SER A 100 -11.40 5.71 11.21
N TYR A 101 -11.61 6.30 10.03
CA TYR A 101 -10.52 6.96 9.29
C TYR A 101 -9.86 8.10 10.08
N THR A 102 -10.52 8.65 11.11
CA THR A 102 -9.93 9.67 11.99
C THR A 102 -8.74 9.11 12.78
N THR A 103 -8.79 7.85 13.21
CA THR A 103 -7.67 7.24 13.94
C THR A 103 -6.48 6.99 13.02
N ILE A 104 -6.73 6.65 11.75
CA ILE A 104 -5.68 6.51 10.72
C ILE A 104 -5.05 7.88 10.41
N TYR A 105 -5.87 8.94 10.34
CA TYR A 105 -5.38 10.31 10.21
C TYR A 105 -4.47 10.71 11.38
N ASP A 106 -4.88 10.42 12.62
CA ASP A 106 -4.11 10.77 13.81
C ASP A 106 -2.76 10.03 13.86
N ILE A 107 -2.73 8.75 13.45
CA ILE A 107 -1.49 7.98 13.29
C ILE A 107 -0.55 8.65 12.28
N ALA A 108 -1.08 9.04 11.10
CA ALA A 108 -0.28 9.71 10.09
C ALA A 108 0.27 11.05 10.60
N LYS A 109 -0.58 11.84 11.28
CA LYS A 109 -0.20 13.10 11.90
C LYS A 109 0.92 12.92 12.92
N GLU A 110 0.76 11.98 13.85
CA GLU A 110 1.75 11.71 14.90
C GLU A 110 3.11 11.32 14.29
N VAL A 111 3.11 10.49 13.25
CA VAL A 111 4.35 10.09 12.58
C VAL A 111 5.02 11.26 11.85
N LEU A 112 4.26 12.12 11.17
CA LEU A 112 4.78 13.23 10.37
C LEU A 112 5.21 14.44 11.20
N GLU A 113 4.49 14.74 12.29
CA GLU A 113 4.79 15.86 13.19
C GLU A 113 5.76 15.46 14.32
N GLY A 114 6.03 14.15 14.45
CA GLY A 114 6.89 13.58 15.49
C GLY A 114 8.38 13.59 15.14
N SER A 115 9.10 12.60 15.69
CA SER A 115 10.56 12.52 15.58
C SER A 115 11.06 12.51 14.11
N PRO A 116 12.09 13.31 13.78
CA PRO A 116 12.65 13.34 12.43
C PRO A 116 13.15 11.98 11.95
N HIS A 117 12.93 11.72 10.67
CA HIS A 117 13.44 10.56 9.93
C HIS A 117 14.23 11.08 8.73
N ASN A 118 15.29 10.38 8.33
CA ASN A 118 16.11 10.82 7.19
C ASN A 118 15.41 10.55 5.85
N LEU A 119 14.62 9.48 5.78
CA LEU A 119 14.06 8.93 4.54
C LEU A 119 12.53 8.91 4.58
N LEU A 120 11.89 9.18 3.44
CA LEU A 120 10.44 9.09 3.29
C LEU A 120 9.95 7.65 3.41
N GLU A 121 10.77 6.69 2.99
CA GLU A 121 10.56 5.26 3.11
C GLU A 121 10.35 4.86 4.58
N SER A 122 11.14 5.44 5.48
CA SER A 122 11.03 5.19 6.92
C SER A 122 9.75 5.79 7.50
N VAL A 123 9.37 6.99 7.06
CA VAL A 123 8.10 7.64 7.44
C VAL A 123 6.92 6.80 6.96
N ALA A 124 6.89 6.47 5.67
CA ALA A 124 5.82 5.68 5.07
C ALA A 124 5.70 4.30 5.73
N GLN A 125 6.83 3.64 5.99
CA GLN A 125 6.87 2.36 6.71
C GLN A 125 6.24 2.51 8.09
N LYS A 126 6.63 3.53 8.87
CA LYS A 126 6.12 3.72 10.22
C LYS A 126 4.61 3.95 10.24
N ILE A 127 4.06 4.73 9.30
CA ILE A 127 2.61 4.91 9.15
C ILE A 127 1.94 3.57 8.85
N ALA A 128 2.45 2.81 7.87
CA ALA A 128 1.86 1.54 7.46
C ALA A 128 1.85 0.53 8.61
N ILE A 129 2.98 0.38 9.32
CA ILE A 129 3.10 -0.52 10.47
C ILE A 129 2.18 -0.07 11.60
N ALA A 130 2.20 1.21 12.00
CA ALA A 130 1.36 1.69 13.10
C ALA A 130 -0.14 1.53 12.80
N THR A 131 -0.57 1.86 11.59
CA THR A 131 -1.95 1.66 11.13
C THR A 131 -2.37 0.21 11.27
N MET A 132 -1.53 -0.71 10.78
CA MET A 132 -1.82 -2.15 10.83
C MET A 132 -1.75 -2.73 12.25
N THR A 133 -0.81 -2.27 13.09
CA THR A 133 -0.68 -2.75 14.48
C THR A 133 -1.85 -2.30 15.34
N ASN A 134 -2.31 -1.06 15.16
CA ASN A 134 -3.41 -0.50 15.94
C ASN A 134 -4.80 -1.00 15.48
N HIS A 135 -4.91 -1.48 14.25
CA HIS A 135 -6.17 -1.93 13.66
C HIS A 135 -6.03 -3.32 13.03
N LYS A 136 -6.51 -4.34 13.76
CA LYS A 136 -6.37 -5.76 13.41
C LYS A 136 -7.26 -6.21 12.24
N GLU A 137 -8.21 -5.38 11.87
CA GLU A 137 -9.15 -5.52 10.76
C GLU A 137 -8.50 -5.15 9.42
N ILE A 138 -7.49 -4.28 9.43
CA ILE A 138 -6.81 -3.79 8.22
C ILE A 138 -5.80 -4.82 7.70
N LEU A 139 -6.14 -5.49 6.60
CA LEU A 139 -5.34 -6.57 5.99
C LEU A 139 -4.14 -6.05 5.21
N ALA A 140 -4.25 -4.84 4.66
CA ALA A 140 -3.17 -4.20 3.93
C ALA A 140 -3.28 -2.69 3.95
N VAL A 141 -2.14 -2.03 3.74
CA VAL A 141 -2.04 -0.58 3.68
C VAL A 141 -1.12 -0.17 2.54
N ARG A 142 -1.56 0.84 1.78
CA ARG A 142 -0.73 1.61 0.84
C ARG A 142 -0.55 2.99 1.44
N VAL A 143 0.69 3.43 1.54
CA VAL A 143 1.05 4.76 2.01
C VAL A 143 1.89 5.42 0.95
N LYS A 144 1.45 6.60 0.52
CA LYS A 144 2.20 7.47 -0.39
C LYS A 144 2.56 8.72 0.37
N VAL A 145 3.84 9.08 0.38
CA VAL A 145 4.35 10.30 1.03
C VAL A 145 5.09 11.13 0.00
N GLY A 146 4.64 12.35 -0.23
CA GLY A 146 5.22 13.32 -1.15
C GLY A 146 5.76 14.56 -0.44
N LYS A 147 6.85 15.09 -0.98
CA LYS A 147 7.38 16.43 -0.69
C LYS A 147 6.98 17.36 -1.84
N PRO A 148 6.09 18.34 -1.63
CA PRO A 148 5.73 19.32 -2.65
C PRO A 148 6.83 20.36 -2.89
N HIS A 149 7.72 20.57 -1.92
CA HIS A 149 8.73 21.64 -1.94
C HIS A 149 10.15 21.07 -1.98
N VAL A 150 10.48 20.37 -3.08
CA VAL A 150 11.83 19.82 -3.29
C VAL A 150 12.67 20.78 -4.11
N ALA A 151 13.95 20.94 -3.74
CA ALA A 151 14.93 21.73 -4.48
C ALA A 151 15.37 21.01 -5.78
N VAL A 152 14.48 20.95 -6.77
CA VAL A 152 14.75 20.46 -8.14
C VAL A 152 14.55 21.57 -9.16
N ARG A 153 15.23 21.44 -10.32
CA ARG A 153 15.09 22.40 -11.42
C ARG A 153 13.84 22.05 -12.23
N GLY A 154 12.78 22.84 -12.11
CA GLY A 154 11.55 22.71 -12.89
C GLY A 154 10.30 22.54 -12.01
N PRO A 155 9.09 22.70 -12.60
CA PRO A 155 7.85 22.51 -11.87
C PRO A 155 7.62 21.02 -11.56
N VAL A 156 7.28 20.71 -10.32
CA VAL A 156 6.83 19.39 -9.87
C VAL A 156 5.64 19.59 -8.93
N GLU A 157 4.68 18.67 -8.96
CA GLU A 157 3.61 18.65 -7.96
C GLU A 157 4.15 18.16 -6.61
N TYR A 158 4.89 17.05 -6.63
CA TYR A 158 5.67 16.54 -5.51
C TYR A 158 6.67 15.49 -6.01
N LEU A 159 7.69 15.20 -5.19
CA LEU A 159 8.49 13.98 -5.31
C LEU A 159 8.32 13.15 -4.04
N GLY A 160 8.27 11.83 -4.15
CA GLY A 160 7.86 11.01 -3.02
C GLY A 160 8.09 9.53 -3.19
N VAL A 161 7.60 8.79 -2.20
CA VAL A 161 7.60 7.32 -2.18
C VAL A 161 6.18 6.81 -2.07
N GLU A 162 5.97 5.61 -2.56
CA GLU A 162 4.75 4.86 -2.37
C GLU A 162 5.14 3.45 -1.95
N ILE A 163 4.59 2.99 -0.84
CA ILE A 163 4.79 1.63 -0.36
C ILE A 163 3.46 0.94 -0.18
N TYR A 164 3.54 -0.38 -0.25
CA TYR A 164 2.43 -1.27 -0.01
C TYR A 164 2.88 -2.36 0.97
N ARG A 165 2.08 -2.63 2.00
CA ARG A 165 2.35 -3.61 3.06
C ARG A 165 1.12 -4.44 3.35
N ARG A 166 1.31 -5.74 3.53
CA ARG A 166 0.26 -6.66 3.97
C ARG A 166 0.51 -7.10 5.40
N ARG A 167 -0.55 -7.49 6.09
CA ARG A 167 -0.47 -8.13 7.41
C ARG A 167 0.47 -9.35 7.39
N SER A 168 0.44 -10.15 6.32
CA SER A 168 1.31 -11.32 6.15
C SER A 168 2.80 -10.99 6.19
N ASP A 169 3.17 -9.75 5.85
CA ASP A 169 4.56 -9.30 5.80
C ASP A 169 5.07 -8.88 7.20
N LEU A 170 4.20 -8.78 8.21
CA LEU A 170 4.56 -8.39 9.59
C LEU A 170 5.02 -9.55 10.46
N SER A 171 4.63 -10.77 10.11
CA SER A 171 4.89 -12.00 10.86
C SER A 171 6.18 -12.71 10.44
N ALA A 172 7.03 -12.06 9.65
CA ALA A 172 8.29 -12.58 9.12
C ALA A 172 9.50 -11.99 9.85
#